data_AF-A0A377W3W4-F1
#
_entry.id   AF-A0A377W3W4-F1
#
_cell.length_a   1.000
_cell.length_b   1.000
_cell.length_c   1.000
_cell.angle_alpha   90.00
_cell.angle_beta   90.00
_cell.angle_gamma   90.00
#
_symmetry.space_group_name_H-M   'P 1'
#
loop_
_entity.id
_entity.type
_entity.pdbx_description
1 polymer ?
#
loop_
_entity_poly.entity_id
_entity_poly.type
_entity_poly.pdbx_seq_one_letter_code
_entity_poly.pdbx_strand_id
1 'polypeptide(L)'
;MTPVQHAYLTGRMPGQKLGGVGCHLYQEFEGHCLTASQLEQAITTLLQRHPMLHIAFRPDGQQVWLPQPYWNGVTVHDYAITTLKAARPIWTHCASA
;
A
#
# COMPACT_ATOMS: atom_id res chain seq x y z
N MET A 1 12.04 -16.95 8.95
CA MET A 1 12.02 -16.00 7.83
C MET A 1 12.33 -16.74 6.55
N THR A 2 11.66 -16.42 5.44
CA THR A 2 11.92 -17.05 4.14
C THR A 2 13.07 -16.35 3.39
N PRO A 3 13.70 -17.00 2.39
CA PRO A 3 14.75 -16.37 1.58
C PRO A 3 14.28 -15.08 0.88
N VAL A 4 13.03 -15.03 0.40
CA VAL A 4 12.47 -13.83 -0.24
C VAL A 4 12.29 -12.69 0.76
N GLN A 5 11.81 -12.99 1.98
CA GLN A 5 11.69 -11.98 3.04
C GLN A 5 13.06 -11.41 3.42
N HIS A 6 14.08 -12.26 3.52
CA HIS A 6 15.45 -11.82 3.76
C HIS A 6 15.94 -10.90 2.63
N ALA A 7 15.73 -11.29 1.37
CA ALA A 7 16.13 -10.47 0.23
C ALA A 7 15.49 -9.07 0.24
N TYR A 8 14.20 -8.96 0.58
CA TYR A 8 13.52 -7.66 0.71
C TYR A 8 14.05 -6.83 1.88
N LEU A 9 14.34 -7.46 3.02
CA LEU A 9 14.88 -6.78 4.20
C LEU A 9 16.32 -6.28 3.97
N THR A 10 17.16 -7.07 3.30
CA THR A 10 18.51 -6.66 2.92
C THR A 10 18.49 -5.59 1.83
N GLY A 11 17.68 -5.79 0.79
CA GLY A 11 17.61 -4.92 -0.39
C GLY A 11 17.18 -3.49 -0.07
N ARG A 12 16.35 -3.27 0.96
CA ARG A 12 15.93 -1.93 1.38
C ARG A 12 17.01 -1.10 2.07
N MET A 13 18.15 -1.68 2.43
CA MET A 13 19.22 -0.93 3.08
C MET A 13 19.86 0.06 2.10
N PRO A 14 20.19 1.30 2.53
CA PRO A 14 20.72 2.34 1.64
C PRO A 14 22.08 2.02 1.02
N GLY A 15 22.86 1.10 1.61
CA GLY A 15 24.17 0.68 1.09
C GLY A 15 24.10 -0.35 -0.05
N GLN A 16 22.92 -0.82 -0.44
CA GLN A 16 22.76 -1.78 -1.54
C GLN A 16 22.64 -1.08 -2.89
N LYS A 17 23.07 -1.74 -3.96
CA LYS A 17 22.86 -1.25 -5.33
C LYS A 17 21.35 -1.22 -5.62
N LEU A 18 20.82 -0.07 -6.03
CA LEU A 18 19.37 0.20 -6.15
C LEU A 18 18.61 0.01 -4.83
N GLY A 19 19.31 0.09 -3.70
CA GLY A 19 18.73 -0.03 -2.36
C GLY A 19 18.11 1.27 -1.85
N GLY A 20 17.87 1.32 -0.54
CA GLY A 20 17.22 2.45 0.13
C GLY A 20 15.70 2.47 0.01
N VAL A 21 15.11 1.53 -0.72
CA VAL A 21 13.66 1.42 -0.92
C VAL A 21 13.19 0.00 -0.60
N GLY A 22 12.10 -0.12 0.17
CA GLY A 22 11.46 -1.40 0.46
C GLY A 22 10.68 -1.95 -0.73
N CYS A 23 10.51 -3.27 -0.80
CA CYS A 23 9.53 -3.87 -1.69
C CYS A 23 8.14 -3.34 -1.32
N HIS A 24 7.49 -2.64 -2.25
CA HIS A 24 6.18 -2.02 -2.06
C HIS A 24 5.28 -2.34 -3.25
N LEU A 25 3.97 -2.39 -2.99
CA LEU A 25 2.94 -2.57 -4.00
C LEU A 25 2.03 -1.35 -3.94
N TYR A 26 1.83 -0.70 -5.08
CA TYR A 26 0.87 0.37 -5.25
C TYR A 26 -0.17 -0.07 -6.27
N GLN A 27 -1.45 0.13 -5.95
CA GLN A 27 -2.57 -0.23 -6.80
C GLN A 27 -3.65 0.84 -6.70
N GLU A 28 -4.25 1.15 -7.84
CA GLU A 28 -5.42 2.02 -7.95
C GLU A 28 -6.62 1.18 -8.38
N PHE A 29 -7.78 1.50 -7.83
CA PHE A 29 -9.04 0.84 -8.16
C PHE A 29 -10.06 1.88 -8.57
N GLU A 30 -10.69 1.66 -9.71
CA GLU A 30 -11.90 2.36 -10.09
C GLU A 30 -13.10 1.52 -9.64
N GLY A 31 -13.83 2.03 -8.64
CA GLY A 31 -14.94 1.33 -8.02
C GLY A 31 -16.23 2.12 -8.11
N HIS A 32 -17.31 1.43 -8.46
CA HIS A 32 -18.66 1.97 -8.29
C HIS A 32 -19.10 1.74 -6.85
N CYS A 33 -19.74 2.73 -6.22
CA CYS A 33 -20.25 2.63 -4.85
C CYS A 33 -19.19 2.31 -3.78
N LEU A 34 -17.92 2.68 -3.99
CA LEU A 34 -16.87 2.55 -2.98
C LEU A 34 -16.82 3.79 -2.09
N THR A 35 -17.21 3.65 -0.83
CA THR A 35 -17.09 4.73 0.16
C THR A 35 -15.88 4.50 1.07
N ALA A 36 -15.35 5.59 1.64
CA ALA A 36 -14.27 5.52 2.62
C ALA A 36 -14.61 4.61 3.82
N SER A 37 -15.86 4.63 4.28
CA SER A 37 -16.32 3.78 5.38
C SER A 37 -16.31 2.29 5.04
N GLN A 38 -16.74 1.91 3.83
CA GLN A 38 -16.68 0.52 3.38
C GLN A 38 -15.24 0.04 3.26
N LEU A 39 -14.34 0.89 2.74
CA LEU A 39 -12.93 0.54 2.64
C LEU A 39 -12.28 0.37 4.02
N GLU A 40 -12.56 1.27 4.96
CA GLU A 40 -12.09 1.18 6.34
C GLU A 40 -12.53 -0.12 7.02
N GLN A 41 -13.79 -0.51 6.83
CA GLN A 41 -14.32 -1.76 7.38
C GLN A 41 -13.68 -3.00 6.73
N ALA A 42 -13.47 -2.97 5.40
CA ALA A 42 -12.81 -4.06 4.69
C ALA A 42 -11.36 -4.24 5.15
N ILE A 43 -10.60 -3.14 5.28
CA ILE A 43 -9.22 -3.16 5.77
C ILE A 43 -9.16 -3.65 7.23
N THR A 44 -10.04 -3.15 8.10
CA THR A 44 -10.15 -3.63 9.48
C THR A 44 -10.37 -5.15 9.55
N THR A 45 -11.27 -5.67 8.70
CA THR A 45 -11.53 -7.11 8.59
C THR A 45 -10.29 -7.89 8.14
N LEU A 46 -9.55 -7.38 7.16
CA LEU A 46 -8.30 -8.00 6.70
C LEU A 46 -7.24 -8.03 7.80
N LEU A 47 -7.05 -6.92 8.52
CA LEU A 47 -6.11 -6.81 9.63
C LEU A 47 -6.40 -7.86 10.70
N GLN A 48 -7.66 -7.97 11.13
CA GLN A 48 -8.10 -8.97 12.12
C GLN A 48 -7.90 -10.42 11.64
N ARG A 49 -8.14 -10.68 10.35
CA ARG A 49 -8.07 -12.03 9.77
C ARG A 49 -6.64 -12.51 9.53
N HIS A 50 -5.70 -11.61 9.24
CA HIS A 50 -4.38 -11.99 8.72
C HIS A 50 -3.23 -11.58 9.65
N PRO A 51 -2.68 -12.53 10.44
CA PRO A 51 -1.59 -12.25 11.39
C PRO A 51 -0.35 -11.61 10.76
N MET A 52 -0.06 -11.90 9.49
CA MET A 52 1.09 -11.32 8.79
C MET A 52 0.98 -9.79 8.59
N LEU A 53 -0.22 -9.21 8.65
CA LEU A 53 -0.41 -7.75 8.61
C LEU A 53 -0.08 -7.06 9.95
N HIS A 54 0.15 -7.84 11.01
CA HIS A 54 0.60 -7.37 12.31
C HIS A 54 2.11 -7.54 12.52
N ILE A 55 2.84 -8.12 11.55
CA ILE A 55 4.25 -8.42 11.71
C ILE A 55 5.12 -7.21 11.34
N ALA A 56 6.05 -6.87 12.23
CA ALA A 56 7.18 -6.00 11.93
C ALA A 56 8.50 -6.79 11.93
N PHE A 57 9.48 -6.29 11.19
CA PHE A 57 10.84 -6.84 11.16
C PHE A 57 11.78 -5.93 11.95
N ARG A 58 12.49 -6.50 12.92
CA ARG A 58 13.58 -5.84 13.63
C ARG A 58 14.84 -5.76 12.75
N PRO A 59 15.81 -4.87 13.07
CA PRO A 59 17.07 -4.77 12.32
C PRO A 59 17.88 -6.06 12.27
N ASP A 60 17.71 -6.95 13.27
CA ASP A 60 18.34 -8.28 13.33
C ASP A 60 17.61 -9.35 12.49
N GLY A 61 16.55 -8.99 11.77
CA GLY A 61 15.74 -9.90 10.97
C GLY A 61 14.68 -10.68 11.73
N GLN A 62 14.53 -10.46 13.05
CA GLN A 62 13.48 -11.08 13.83
C GLN A 62 12.11 -10.50 13.46
N GLN A 63 11.13 -11.38 13.27
CA GLN A 63 9.72 -11.01 13.12
C GLN A 63 9.09 -10.85 14.49
N VAL A 64 8.39 -9.74 14.69
CA VAL A 64 7.65 -9.45 15.91
C VAL A 64 6.20 -9.15 15.59
N TRP A 65 5.31 -9.72 16.40
CA TRP A 65 3.89 -9.42 16.30
C TRP A 65 3.57 -8.13 17.05
N LEU A 66 2.78 -7.27 16.43
CA LEU A 66 2.32 -6.01 17.00
C LEU A 66 0.87 -6.13 17.47
N PRO A 67 0.57 -5.79 18.73
CA PRO A 67 -0.80 -5.73 19.24
C PRO A 67 -1.73 -4.86 18.41
N GLN A 68 -1.18 -3.78 17.86
CA GLN A 68 -1.88 -2.89 16.94
C GLN A 68 -1.10 -2.85 15.62
N PRO A 69 -1.75 -3.12 14.47
CA PRO A 69 -1.10 -3.04 13.18
C PRO A 69 -0.91 -1.58 12.77
N TYR A 70 0.03 -1.32 11.88
CA TYR A 70 0.24 0.01 11.32
C TYR A 70 -0.85 0.33 10.29
N TRP A 71 -1.88 1.05 10.74
CA TRP A 71 -2.95 1.59 9.89
C TRP A 71 -3.44 2.91 10.49
N ASN A 72 -3.41 3.98 9.68
CA ASN A 72 -3.77 5.33 10.12
C ASN A 72 -5.20 5.74 9.69
N GLY A 73 -5.99 4.80 9.17
CA GLY A 73 -7.31 5.09 8.61
C GLY A 73 -7.27 5.48 7.12
N VAL A 74 -8.41 5.31 6.45
CA VAL A 74 -8.61 5.78 5.07
C VAL A 74 -8.47 7.30 5.01
N THR A 75 -7.51 7.77 4.21
CA THR A 75 -7.37 9.19 3.89
C THR A 75 -8.26 9.52 2.70
N VAL A 76 -9.13 10.53 2.85
CA VAL A 76 -10.01 11.00 1.78
C VAL A 76 -9.47 12.29 1.19
N HIS A 77 -9.23 12.27 -0.12
CA HIS A 77 -8.89 13.46 -0.89
C HIS A 77 -10.05 13.76 -1.84
N ASP A 78 -10.75 14.87 -1.58
CA ASP A 78 -11.82 15.35 -2.47
C ASP A 78 -11.22 16.31 -3.52
N TYR A 79 -11.19 15.84 -4.76
CA TYR A 79 -10.69 16.59 -5.90
C TYR A 79 -11.80 17.33 -6.66
N ALA A 80 -13.06 17.29 -6.20
CA ALA A 80 -14.18 17.99 -6.84
C ALA A 80 -13.98 19.51 -6.87
N ILE A 81 -13.20 20.07 -5.91
CA ILE A 81 -12.88 21.51 -5.82
C ILE A 81 -11.69 21.90 -6.72
N THR A 82 -11.23 21.05 -7.64
CA THR A 82 -10.18 21.41 -8.62
C THR A 82 -10.69 21.48 -10.07
N THR A 83 -11.97 21.17 -10.31
CA THR A 83 -12.54 21.07 -11.67
C THR A 83 -13.11 22.39 -12.20
N LEU A 84 -12.36 23.49 -12.07
CA LEU A 84 -12.52 24.63 -12.99
C LEU A 84 -11.25 25.01 -13.75
N LYS A 85 -10.13 24.28 -13.61
CA LYS A 85 -9.00 24.42 -14.55
C LYS A 85 -8.15 23.16 -14.61
N ALA A 86 -8.16 22.55 -15.80
CA ALA A 86 -7.26 21.51 -16.30
C ALA A 86 -7.60 20.04 -15.98
N ALA A 87 -8.81 19.60 -16.36
CA ALA A 87 -8.95 18.25 -16.90
C ALA A 87 -8.25 18.19 -18.27
N ARG A 88 -6.94 17.90 -18.30
CA ARG A 88 -6.29 17.39 -19.51
C ARG A 88 -6.41 15.85 -19.46
N PRO A 89 -7.09 15.22 -20.42
CA PRO A 89 -7.17 13.76 -20.45
C PRO A 89 -5.79 13.20 -20.81
N ILE A 90 -5.13 12.53 -19.87
CA ILE A 90 -3.89 11.78 -20.14
C ILE A 90 -4.21 10.38 -20.70
N TRP A 91 -5.46 9.94 -20.66
CA TRP A 91 -5.87 8.63 -21.18
C TRP A 91 -6.53 8.74 -22.55
N THR A 92 -5.77 9.15 -23.55
CA THR A 92 -6.10 8.76 -24.94
C THR A 92 -5.26 7.53 -25.25
N HIS A 93 -5.87 6.35 -25.21
CA HIS A 93 -5.70 5.30 -26.22
C HIS A 93 -6.66 4.13 -25.89
N CYS A 94 -7.89 4.26 -26.40
CA CYS A 94 -8.51 3.14 -27.10
C CYS A 94 -7.80 3.04 -28.46
N ALA A 95 -7.07 1.95 -28.70
CA ALA A 95 -6.74 1.48 -30.04
C ALA A 95 -6.41 -0.02 -29.95
N SER A 96 -7.44 -0.82 -30.24
CA SER A 96 -7.40 -1.97 -31.15
C SER A 96 -6.19 -2.91 -31.09
N ALA A 97 -6.40 -4.10 -30.50
CA ALA A 97 -6.16 -5.40 -31.14
C ALA A 97 -6.86 -6.50 -30.34
#